data_AF-A0A925FEF4-F1
#
_entry.id   AF-A0A925FEF4-F1
#
_cell.length_a   1.000
_cell.length_b   1.000
_cell.length_c   1.000
_cell.angle_alpha   90.00
_cell.angle_beta   90.00
_cell.angle_gamma   90.00
#
_symmetry.space_group_name_H-M   'P 1'
#
loop_
_entity.id
_entity.type
_entity.pdbx_description
1 polymer ?
#
loop_
_entity_poly.entity_id
_entity_poly.type
_entity_poly.pdbx_seq_one_letter_code
_entity_poly.pdbx_strand_id
1 'polypeptide(L)'
;MKNESPLRLAFTGRYEVSDAQPILTEMVNAKLQHHSRKVARHATTEEDIKASEARIKSLEATLREIIHFLREIEQRGGRVDIEGTLRLREV
;
A
#
# COMPACT_ATOMS: atom_id res chain seq x y z
N MET A 1 2.68 -24.30 -19.25
CA MET A 1 2.67 -23.18 -18.28
C MET A 1 1.23 -22.95 -17.84
N LYS A 2 0.91 -23.13 -16.55
CA LYS A 2 -0.44 -22.82 -16.05
C LYS A 2 -0.61 -21.30 -16.07
N ASN A 3 -1.62 -20.81 -16.80
CA ASN A 3 -2.07 -19.42 -16.70
C ASN A 3 -2.68 -19.23 -15.32
N GLU A 4 -1.94 -18.63 -14.40
CA GLU A 4 -2.51 -18.18 -13.14
C GLU A 4 -3.31 -16.90 -13.41
N SER A 5 -4.64 -17.02 -13.38
CA SER A 5 -5.51 -15.86 -13.43
C SER A 5 -5.23 -14.97 -12.21
N PRO A 6 -5.00 -13.66 -12.37
CA PRO A 6 -4.79 -12.77 -11.24
C PRO A 6 -6.01 -12.80 -10.32
N LEU A 7 -5.77 -13.01 -9.03
CA LEU A 7 -6.83 -12.89 -8.03
C LEU A 7 -7.20 -11.42 -7.91
N ARG A 8 -8.48 -11.10 -8.16
CA ARG A 8 -9.03 -9.79 -7.84
C ARG A 8 -9.12 -9.66 -6.33
N LEU A 9 -8.62 -8.55 -5.82
CA LEU A 9 -8.59 -8.29 -4.39
C LEU A 9 -9.97 -7.84 -3.91
N ALA A 10 -10.35 -8.23 -2.69
CA ALA A 10 -11.67 -7.95 -2.12
C ALA A 10 -11.99 -6.44 -1.99
N PHE A 11 -10.96 -5.60 -1.99
CA PHE A 11 -11.07 -4.13 -1.95
C PHE A 11 -11.11 -3.49 -3.35
N THR A 12 -11.18 -4.27 -4.42
CA THR A 12 -11.33 -3.74 -5.78
C THR A 12 -12.77 -3.28 -5.99
N GLY A 13 -12.97 -2.02 -6.35
CA GLY A 13 -14.30 -1.47 -6.53
C GLY A 13 -14.33 0.06 -6.57
N ARG A 14 -15.55 0.60 -6.67
CA ARG A 14 -15.82 2.04 -6.63
C ARG A 14 -16.25 2.44 -5.22
N TYR A 15 -15.61 3.46 -4.67
CA TYR A 15 -15.81 3.89 -3.28
C TYR A 15 -16.08 5.39 -3.19
N GLU A 16 -16.86 5.77 -2.17
CA GLU A 16 -16.79 7.12 -1.64
C GLU A 16 -15.40 7.36 -1.04
N VAL A 17 -14.94 8.60 -1.06
CA VAL A 17 -13.62 8.94 -0.49
C VAL A 17 -13.52 8.54 0.98
N SER A 18 -14.59 8.72 1.75
CA SER A 18 -14.67 8.34 3.17
C SER A 18 -14.40 6.85 3.41
N ASP A 19 -14.76 5.99 2.46
CA ASP A 19 -14.58 4.55 2.54
C ASP A 19 -13.22 4.12 1.94
N ALA A 20 -12.78 4.78 0.87
CA ALA A 20 -11.51 4.52 0.21
C ALA A 20 -10.30 4.84 1.09
N GLN A 21 -10.33 5.98 1.79
CA GLN A 21 -9.21 6.45 2.60
C GLN A 21 -8.75 5.44 3.67
N PRO A 22 -9.62 4.88 4.53
CA PRO A 22 -9.18 3.90 5.53
C PRO A 22 -8.63 2.63 4.87
N ILE A 23 -9.23 2.14 3.78
CA ILE A 23 -8.75 0.94 3.07
C ILE A 23 -7.30 1.14 2.59
N LEU A 24 -7.04 2.23 1.86
CA LEU A 24 -5.72 2.50 1.30
C LEU A 24 -4.68 2.81 2.38
N THR A 25 -5.08 3.54 3.43
CA THR A 25 -4.24 3.82 4.60
C THR A 25 -3.78 2.53 5.27
N GLU A 26 -4.71 1.61 5.56
CA GLU A 26 -4.39 0.36 6.24
C GLU A 26 -3.51 -0.57 5.39
N MET A 27 -3.70 -0.57 4.06
CA MET A 27 -2.82 -1.30 3.15
C MET A 27 -1.37 -0.81 3.21
N VAL A 28 -1.16 0.51 3.19
CA VAL A 28 0.20 1.09 3.30
C VAL A 28 0.78 0.84 4.68
N ASN A 29 -0.02 1.02 5.74
CA ASN A 29 0.38 0.78 7.13
C ASN A 29 0.84 -0.67 7.36
N ALA A 30 0.16 -1.65 6.77
CA ALA A 30 0.57 -3.05 6.87
C ALA A 30 2.00 -3.27 6.33
N LYS A 31 2.36 -2.61 5.22
CA LYS A 31 3.70 -2.70 4.63
C LYS A 31 4.74 -1.89 5.40
N LEU A 32 4.37 -0.71 5.92
CA LEU A 32 5.21 0.08 6.82
C LEU A 32 5.60 -0.75 8.06
N GLN A 33 4.61 -1.33 8.75
CA GLN A 33 4.85 -2.18 9.91
C GLN A 33 5.75 -3.38 9.61
N HIS A 34 5.62 -3.98 8.42
CA HIS A 34 6.53 -5.05 8.00
C HIS A 34 7.99 -4.57 7.95
N HIS A 35 8.27 -3.42 7.34
CA HIS A 35 9.62 -2.87 7.28
C HIS A 35 10.12 -2.39 8.64
N SER A 36 9.29 -1.73 9.45
CA SER A 36 9.65 -1.33 10.81
C SER A 36 10.04 -2.54 11.67
N ARG A 37 9.30 -3.66 11.56
CA ARG A 37 9.67 -4.92 12.23
C ARG A 37 10.97 -5.51 11.70
N LYS A 38 11.28 -5.38 10.40
CA LYS A 38 12.57 -5.82 9.84
C LYS A 38 13.72 -5.02 10.45
N VAL A 39 13.59 -3.69 10.52
CA VAL A 39 14.60 -2.81 11.15
C VAL A 39 14.79 -3.12 12.63
N ALA A 40 13.70 -3.35 13.36
CA ALA A 40 13.77 -3.62 14.80
C ALA A 40 14.44 -4.96 15.15
N ARG A 41 14.47 -5.93 14.23
CA ARG A 41 15.10 -7.24 14.45
C ARG A 41 16.62 -7.10 14.35
N HIS A 42 17.33 -7.52 15.39
CA HIS A 42 18.80 -7.40 15.51
C HIS A 42 19.60 -8.32 14.56
N ALA A 43 18.94 -9.08 13.70
CA ALA A 43 19.57 -10.02 12.77
C ALA A 43 19.78 -9.43 11.36
N THR A 44 19.79 -8.11 11.23
CA THR A 44 19.76 -7.42 9.93
C THR A 44 21.03 -6.60 9.72
N THR A 45 21.60 -6.63 8.51
CA THR A 45 22.82 -5.86 8.18
C THR A 45 22.54 -4.35 8.11
N GLU A 46 23.58 -3.51 8.18
CA GLU A 46 23.43 -2.06 8.00
C GLU A 46 22.83 -1.70 6.62
N GLU A 47 23.22 -2.43 5.58
CA GLU A 47 22.69 -2.26 4.23
C GLU A 47 21.20 -2.57 4.16
N ASP A 48 20.77 -3.67 4.79
CA ASP A 48 19.36 -4.02 4.90
C ASP A 48 18.52 -3.01 5.69
N ILE A 49 19.11 -2.42 6.73
CA ILE A 49 18.48 -1.37 7.54
C ILE A 49 18.26 -0.14 6.65
N LYS A 50 19.31 0.36 5.98
CA LYS A 50 19.22 1.49 5.05
C LYS A 50 18.19 1.25 3.95
N ALA A 51 18.16 0.04 3.37
CA ALA A 51 17.17 -0.32 2.37
C ALA A 51 15.74 -0.29 2.92
N SER A 52 15.54 -0.75 4.16
CA SER A 52 14.23 -0.75 4.82
C SER A 52 13.76 0.65 5.18
N GLU A 53 14.66 1.52 5.66
CA GLU A 53 14.39 2.93 5.95
C GLU A 53 14.01 3.70 4.68
N ALA A 54 14.73 3.47 3.57
CA ALA A 54 14.39 4.06 2.28
C ALA A 54 12.98 3.63 1.81
N ARG A 55 12.60 2.36 2.04
CA ARG A 55 11.25 1.87 1.73
C ARG A 55 10.18 2.49 2.63
N ILE A 56 10.45 2.66 3.92
CA ILE A 56 9.54 3.34 4.85
C ILE A 56 9.26 4.76 4.35
N LYS A 57 10.30 5.55 4.07
CA LYS A 57 10.18 6.93 3.58
C LYS A 57 9.39 7.02 2.27
N SER A 58 9.62 6.07 1.35
CA SER A 58 8.88 6.01 0.09
C SER A 58 7.39 5.71 0.32
N LEU A 59 7.06 4.77 1.20
CA LEU A 59 5.67 4.41 1.51
C LEU A 59 4.93 5.56 2.20
N GLU A 60 5.59 6.31 3.09
CA GLU A 60 5.04 7.51 3.71
C GLU A 60 4.78 8.63 2.69
N ALA A 61 5.65 8.79 1.69
CA ALA A 61 5.41 9.71 0.58
C ALA A 61 4.17 9.28 -0.24
N THR A 62 4.09 8.00 -0.60
CA THR A 62 2.93 7.44 -1.31
C THR A 62 1.63 7.63 -0.52
N LEU A 63 1.63 7.39 0.80
CA LEU A 63 0.44 7.62 1.62
C LEU A 63 0.00 9.08 1.60
N ARG A 64 0.95 10.02 1.68
CA ARG A 64 0.64 11.46 1.60
C ARG A 64 0.04 11.83 0.24
N GLU A 65 0.57 11.29 -0.85
CA GLU A 65 0.05 11.50 -2.20
C GLU A 65 -1.37 10.93 -2.35
N ILE A 66 -1.63 9.73 -1.84
CA ILE A 66 -2.96 9.12 -1.83
C ILE A 66 -3.94 10.01 -1.05
N ILE A 67 -3.60 10.42 0.17
CA ILE A 67 -4.47 11.27 0.99
C ILE A 67 -4.74 12.62 0.30
N HIS A 68 -3.73 13.20 -0.33
CA HIS A 68 -3.89 14.45 -1.07
C HIS A 68 -4.86 14.27 -2.24
N PHE A 69 -4.66 13.25 -3.08
CA PHE A 69 -5.53 12.91 -4.20
C PHE A 69 -6.98 12.71 -3.75
N LEU A 70 -7.19 11.92 -2.70
CA LEU A 70 -8.52 11.64 -2.15
C LEU A 70 -9.23 12.92 -1.70
N ARG A 71 -8.53 13.84 -1.02
CA ARG A 71 -9.09 15.13 -0.59
C ARG A 71 -9.55 15.98 -1.78
N GLU A 72 -8.78 16.01 -2.86
CA GLU A 72 -9.19 16.77 -4.05
C GLU A 72 -10.44 16.18 -4.72
N ILE A 73 -10.63 14.86 -4.66
CA ILE A 73 -11.84 14.20 -5.17
C ILE A 73 -13.03 14.47 -4.25
N GLU A 74 -12.84 14.43 -2.94
CA GLU A 74 -13.87 14.71 -1.93
C GLU A 74 -14.43 16.12 -2.07
N GLN A 75 -13.57 17.12 -2.29
CA GLN A 75 -13.98 18.51 -2.53
C GLN A 75 -14.89 18.68 -3.75
N ARG A 76 -14.83 17.74 -4.70
CA ARG A 76 -15.66 17.72 -5.92
C ARG A 76 -16.88 16.81 -5.77
N GLY A 77 -17.09 16.20 -4.61
CA GLY A 77 -18.15 15.20 -4.38
C GLY A 77 -17.97 13.94 -5.23
N GLY A 78 -16.73 13.61 -5.59
CA GLY A 78 -16.40 12.51 -6.49
C GLY A 78 -16.21 11.18 -5.78
N ARG A 79 -16.15 10.12 -6.59
CA ARG A 79 -15.83 8.75 -6.18
C ARG A 79 -14.49 8.33 -6.76
N VAL A 80 -13.88 7.31 -6.15
CA VAL A 80 -12.64 6.72 -6.64
C VAL A 80 -12.82 5.26 -6.99
N ASP A 81 -12.19 4.84 -8.08
CA ASP A 81 -12.07 3.43 -8.44
C ASP A 81 -10.72 2.92 -7.90
N ILE A 82 -10.79 1.91 -7.03
CA ILE A 82 -9.62 1.20 -6.52
C ILE A 82 -9.48 -0.10 -7.31
N GLU A 83 -8.33 -0.27 -7.95
CA GLU A 83 -7.96 -1.50 -8.64
C GLU A 83 -6.73 -2.14 -7.99
N GLY A 84 -6.85 -3.43 -7.62
CA GLY A 84 -5.77 -4.18 -7.00
C GLY A 84 -5.56 -5.52 -7.69
N THR A 85 -4.30 -5.87 -7.97
CA THR A 85 -3.90 -7.19 -8.47
C THR A 85 -2.90 -7.83 -7.53
N LEU A 86 -3.16 -9.08 -7.13
CA LEU A 86 -2.19 -9.91 -6.41
C LEU A 86 -1.70 -11.05 -7.32
N ARG A 87 -0.39 -11.22 -7.36
CA ARG A 87 0.28 -12.34 -8.03
C ARG A 87 1.19 -13.02 -7.02
N LEU A 88 1.03 -14.34 -6.87
CA LEU A 88 1.86 -15.16 -6.00
C LEU A 88 2.80 -15.96 -6.89
N ARG A 89 4.06 -16.12 -6.46
CA ARG A 89 5.05 -16.95 -7.15
C ARG A 89 5.92 -17.60 -6.10
N GLU A 90 6.25 -18.87 -6.30
CA GLU A 90 7.29 -19.55 -5.54
C GLU A 90 8.65 -18.93 -5.91
N VAL A 91 9.54 -18.81 -4.93
CA VAL A 91 10.86 -18.17 -5.06
C VAL A 91 11.95 -19.15 -4.67
#